data_AF-A0A967BWM0-F1
#
_entry.id   AF-A0A967BWM0-F1
#
_cell.length_a   1.000
_cell.length_b   1.000
_cell.length_c   1.000
_cell.angle_alpha   90.00
_cell.angle_beta   90.00
_cell.angle_gamma   90.00
#
_symmetry.space_group_name_H-M   'P 1'
#
loop_
_entity.id
_entity.type
_entity.pdbx_description
1 polymer ?
#
loop_
_entity_poly.entity_id
_entity_poly.type
_entity_poly.pdbx_seq_one_letter_code
_entity_poly.pdbx_strand_id
1 'polypeptide(L)'
;MHFLLSSSVALIIYKLGYGFDQFIHQATEKVIIKQGVIYPKTLYYLGQYSLVIILSKIFMISSAIIDKLLVIILFSAFLPFVIYQSFKNLLKNESDAFSKKALNKSILHALPLIFLIFPFGFFIVTTPQNIANLFILITIFLALPYINGEKKYLLPLIILALTTLAIHPLAGIPVLIFLNFILLINFLKKSLISNRLKKFILSIFLLLSSISLPLIFLIYSFLSGLKINFSLIKQSELISLLYNLKFYFINNFNLFLDFTYFYKFNFYLIIFFSNIIIILFYYKKLRLFLPYFFSFLILFINFLILKFLFSFDFLINYEQNNYTQRILQISFYFLYPIILFGLVQFLKKLNKQKTYLKILFIIFISALITSSFYLSYPREDDYETSNLFNLTKADVETVKWIENDAQGNNFIVLSNQQVSASAIKKFSFKKYFDKQFYYSIPTSSYLYQYYLKMVNDSPKKEYIIKAMKKAKVKQGYFVINNYWWRFKKIVEEAKKTADSYKIIGPGKNVIFKYSLNKLSK
;
A
#
# COMPACT_ATOMS: atom_id res chain seq x y z
N MET A 1 -18.41 -11.92 7.19
CA MET A 1 -18.35 -12.86 6.04
C MET A 1 -17.95 -12.16 4.75
N HIS A 2 -18.73 -11.18 4.23
CA HIS A 2 -18.39 -10.50 2.96
C HIS A 2 -16.96 -9.96 2.89
N PHE A 3 -16.48 -9.22 3.89
CA PHE A 3 -15.10 -8.71 3.91
C PHE A 3 -14.05 -9.83 3.77
N LEU A 4 -14.27 -10.96 4.44
CA LEU A 4 -13.37 -12.11 4.43
C LEU A 4 -13.37 -12.77 3.05
N LEU A 5 -14.54 -12.99 2.45
CA LEU A 5 -14.65 -13.54 1.10
C LEU A 5 -14.01 -12.60 0.07
N SER A 6 -14.28 -11.30 0.17
CA SER A 6 -13.75 -10.29 -0.74
C SER A 6 -12.23 -10.17 -0.67
N SER A 7 -11.61 -10.31 0.50
CA SER A 7 -10.16 -10.12 0.69
C SER A 7 -9.32 -11.40 0.63
N SER A 8 -9.94 -12.59 0.64
CA SER A 8 -9.24 -13.88 0.69
C SER A 8 -8.91 -14.48 -0.68
N VAL A 9 -9.38 -13.92 -1.80
CA VAL A 9 -9.17 -14.50 -3.13
C VAL A 9 -7.69 -14.67 -3.45
N ALA A 10 -6.85 -13.70 -3.06
CA ALA A 10 -5.40 -13.79 -3.28
C ALA A 10 -4.78 -15.01 -2.57
N LEU A 11 -5.27 -15.37 -1.38
CA LEU A 11 -4.77 -16.55 -0.66
C LEU A 11 -5.13 -17.86 -1.37
N ILE A 12 -6.32 -17.91 -1.98
CA ILE A 12 -6.85 -19.11 -2.64
C ILE A 12 -6.16 -19.33 -3.99
N ILE A 13 -6.03 -18.26 -4.78
CA ILE A 13 -5.47 -18.30 -6.14
C ILE A 13 -3.93 -18.38 -6.11
N TYR A 14 -3.27 -17.54 -5.31
CA TYR A 14 -1.80 -17.43 -5.29
C TYR A 14 -1.18 -18.28 -4.18
N LYS A 15 -1.40 -19.59 -4.24
CA LYS A 15 -0.95 -20.57 -3.22
C LYS A 15 0.54 -20.48 -2.89
N LEU A 16 1.38 -20.14 -3.88
CA LEU A 16 2.83 -20.03 -3.73
C LEU A 16 3.28 -18.70 -3.11
N GLY A 17 2.39 -17.73 -2.98
CA GLY A 17 2.59 -16.39 -2.45
C GLY A 17 2.27 -15.31 -3.48
N TYR A 18 1.93 -14.13 -3.00
CA TYR A 18 1.45 -13.01 -3.80
C TYR A 18 2.41 -11.82 -3.73
N GLY A 19 2.88 -11.36 -4.89
CA GLY A 19 3.87 -10.29 -4.98
C GLY A 19 5.26 -10.64 -4.43
N PHE A 20 6.17 -9.67 -4.46
CA PHE A 20 7.57 -9.82 -4.07
C PHE A 20 7.81 -9.56 -2.57
N ASP A 21 7.29 -8.44 -2.06
CA ASP A 21 7.60 -7.90 -0.73
C ASP A 21 7.32 -8.88 0.41
N GLN A 22 6.24 -9.66 0.29
CA GLN A 22 5.85 -10.64 1.29
C GLN A 22 6.98 -11.64 1.60
N PHE A 23 7.76 -12.05 0.60
CA PHE A 23 8.84 -13.02 0.81
C PHE A 23 10.03 -12.43 1.55
N ILE A 24 10.31 -11.13 1.39
CA ILE A 24 11.35 -10.43 2.15
C ILE A 24 10.96 -10.37 3.63
N HIS A 25 9.72 -9.99 3.92
CA HIS A 25 9.20 -9.89 5.28
C HIS A 25 9.22 -11.26 5.98
N GLN A 26 8.70 -12.30 5.34
CA GLN A 26 8.71 -13.66 5.88
C GLN A 26 10.13 -14.21 6.11
N ALA A 27 11.08 -13.91 5.21
CA ALA A 27 12.47 -14.31 5.41
C ALA A 27 13.09 -13.59 6.62
N THR A 28 12.78 -12.31 6.80
CA THR A 28 13.23 -11.49 7.93
C THR A 28 12.68 -12.02 9.24
N GLU A 29 11.38 -12.28 9.31
CA GLU A 29 10.72 -12.87 10.48
C GLU A 29 11.34 -14.21 10.87
N LYS A 30 11.65 -15.08 9.90
CA LYS A 30 12.34 -16.36 10.16
C LYS A 30 13.72 -16.17 10.77
N VAL A 31 14.48 -15.18 10.29
CA VAL A 31 15.80 -14.85 10.87
C VAL A 31 15.64 -14.38 12.30
N ILE A 32 14.71 -13.46 12.58
CA ILE A 32 14.47 -12.94 13.94
C ILE A 32 13.98 -14.05 14.87
N ILE A 33 13.11 -14.96 14.41
CA ILE A 33 12.66 -16.10 15.23
C ILE A 33 13.84 -17.02 15.58
N LYS A 34 14.75 -17.28 14.62
CA LYS A 34 15.88 -18.19 14.82
C LYS A 34 17.01 -17.58 15.63
N GLN A 35 17.30 -16.28 15.42
CA GLN A 35 18.50 -15.60 15.94
C GLN A 35 18.18 -14.53 16.99
N GLY A 36 16.90 -14.21 17.21
CA GLY A 36 16.44 -13.13 18.09
C GLY A 36 16.51 -11.73 17.47
N VAL A 37 17.33 -11.52 16.43
CA VAL A 37 17.60 -10.20 15.84
C VAL A 37 17.96 -10.33 14.35
N ILE A 38 17.76 -9.24 13.60
CA ILE A 38 18.30 -9.07 12.24
C ILE A 38 19.08 -7.75 12.17
N TYR A 39 20.18 -7.74 11.43
CA TYR A 39 21.01 -6.56 11.20
C TYR A 39 21.06 -6.18 9.71
N PRO A 40 21.13 -4.88 9.37
CA PRO A 40 21.05 -3.74 10.28
C PRO A 40 19.64 -3.58 10.87
N LYS A 41 19.56 -3.06 12.10
CA LYS A 41 18.25 -2.74 12.69
C LYS A 41 17.68 -1.52 11.97
N THR A 42 16.64 -1.74 11.18
CA THR A 42 15.85 -0.64 10.62
C THR A 42 14.72 -0.32 11.58
N LEU A 43 14.48 0.96 11.88
CA LEU A 43 13.28 1.35 12.63
C LEU A 43 12.00 1.03 11.85
N TYR A 44 12.10 1.00 10.52
CA TYR A 44 11.02 0.59 9.62
C TYR A 44 10.65 -0.88 9.85
N TYR A 45 9.35 -1.15 9.88
CA TYR A 45 8.72 -2.49 9.83
C TYR A 45 8.83 -3.35 11.11
N LEU A 46 9.58 -2.91 12.12
CA LEU A 46 9.72 -3.62 13.40
C LEU A 46 8.37 -3.90 14.07
N GLY A 47 7.41 -2.98 13.96
CA GLY A 47 6.06 -3.18 14.48
C GLY A 47 5.35 -4.39 13.86
N GLN A 48 5.44 -4.57 12.54
CA GLN A 48 4.84 -5.74 11.88
C GLN A 48 5.56 -7.00 12.32
N TYR A 49 6.89 -7.03 12.23
CA TYR A 49 7.65 -8.24 12.53
C TYR A 49 7.42 -8.69 13.97
N SER A 50 7.44 -7.76 14.92
CA SER A 50 7.15 -8.05 16.33
C SER A 50 5.75 -8.64 16.49
N LEU A 51 4.74 -8.06 15.84
CA LEU A 51 3.36 -8.56 15.90
C LEU A 51 3.26 -9.98 15.33
N VAL A 52 3.81 -10.24 14.14
CA VAL A 52 3.79 -11.58 13.53
C VAL A 52 4.51 -12.61 14.40
N ILE A 53 5.67 -12.26 14.95
CA ILE A 53 6.47 -13.16 15.79
C ILE A 53 5.76 -13.46 17.12
N ILE A 54 5.20 -12.45 17.78
CA ILE A 54 4.43 -12.63 19.02
C ILE A 54 3.25 -13.56 18.77
N LEU A 55 2.46 -13.31 17.73
CA LEU A 55 1.34 -14.17 17.38
C LEU A 55 1.81 -15.59 17.01
N SER A 56 2.95 -15.73 16.34
CA SER A 56 3.54 -17.03 15.98
C SER A 56 3.90 -17.85 17.21
N LYS A 57 4.46 -17.20 18.23
CA LYS A 57 4.81 -17.84 19.50
C LYS A 57 3.57 -18.15 20.34
N ILE A 58 2.61 -17.23 20.44
CA ILE A 58 1.38 -17.42 21.23
C ILE A 58 0.52 -18.55 20.68
N PHE A 59 0.28 -18.55 19.36
CA PHE A 59 -0.61 -19.54 18.73
C PHE A 59 0.12 -20.80 18.27
N MET A 60 1.45 -20.86 18.39
CA MET A 60 2.28 -21.96 17.87
C MET A 60 2.05 -22.24 16.37
N ILE A 61 1.72 -21.19 15.60
CA ILE A 61 1.50 -21.25 14.16
C ILE A 61 2.73 -20.66 13.46
N SER A 62 3.12 -21.21 12.30
CA SER A 62 4.26 -20.67 11.54
C SER A 62 4.07 -19.18 11.21
N SER A 63 5.15 -18.38 11.33
CA SER A 63 5.12 -16.95 11.02
C SER A 63 4.62 -16.66 9.61
N ALA A 64 4.92 -17.53 8.64
CA ALA A 64 4.47 -17.38 7.26
C ALA A 64 2.94 -17.50 7.10
N ILE A 65 2.26 -18.31 7.91
CA ILE A 65 0.79 -18.39 7.90
C ILE A 65 0.20 -17.14 8.54
N ILE A 66 0.78 -16.70 9.65
CA ILE A 66 0.31 -15.49 10.34
C ILE A 66 0.48 -14.27 9.46
N ASP A 67 1.67 -14.06 8.87
CA ASP A 67 1.92 -12.99 7.91
C ASP A 67 0.88 -13.02 6.79
N LYS A 68 0.64 -14.17 6.13
CA LYS A 68 -0.38 -14.29 5.08
C LYS A 68 -1.79 -13.87 5.51
N LEU A 69 -2.18 -14.21 6.73
CA LEU A 69 -3.56 -14.02 7.20
C LEU A 69 -3.78 -12.70 7.94
N LEU A 70 -2.72 -12.06 8.44
CA LEU A 70 -2.81 -10.98 9.42
C LEU A 70 -3.71 -9.83 8.95
N VAL A 71 -3.40 -9.21 7.81
CA VAL A 71 -4.21 -8.07 7.31
C VAL A 71 -5.62 -8.51 6.96
N ILE A 72 -5.79 -9.67 6.32
CA ILE A 72 -7.09 -10.17 5.87
C ILE A 72 -8.04 -10.41 7.05
N ILE A 73 -7.54 -11.05 8.11
CA ILE A 73 -8.32 -11.29 9.34
C ILE A 73 -8.62 -9.97 10.04
N LEU A 74 -7.62 -9.10 10.23
CA LEU A 74 -7.82 -7.83 10.93
C LEU A 74 -8.79 -6.92 10.17
N PHE A 75 -8.67 -6.81 8.84
CA PHE A 75 -9.56 -6.05 7.98
C PHE A 75 -10.99 -6.58 8.06
N SER A 76 -11.15 -7.90 8.02
CA SER A 76 -12.46 -8.55 8.01
C SER A 76 -13.18 -8.53 9.36
N ALA A 77 -12.44 -8.48 10.46
CA ALA A 77 -13.00 -8.47 11.81
C ALA A 77 -13.19 -7.05 12.34
N PHE A 78 -12.12 -6.24 12.35
CA PHE A 78 -12.11 -4.97 13.07
C PHE A 78 -12.74 -3.83 12.29
N LEU A 79 -12.46 -3.70 11.00
CA LEU A 79 -12.97 -2.56 10.23
C LEU A 79 -14.51 -2.49 10.18
N PRO A 80 -15.24 -3.57 9.81
CA PRO A 80 -16.70 -3.52 9.81
C PRO A 80 -17.28 -3.30 11.22
N PHE A 81 -16.66 -3.89 12.25
CA PHE A 81 -17.07 -3.71 13.64
C PHE A 81 -16.92 -2.25 14.10
N VAL A 82 -15.77 -1.63 13.83
CA VAL A 82 -15.48 -0.25 14.22
C VAL A 82 -16.38 0.73 13.47
N ILE A 83 -16.62 0.53 12.17
CA ILE A 83 -17.59 1.32 11.40
C ILE A 83 -18.97 1.24 12.05
N TYR A 84 -19.46 0.03 12.31
CA TYR A 84 -20.77 -0.17 12.95
C TYR A 84 -20.84 0.53 14.31
N GLN A 85 -19.86 0.30 15.18
CA GLN A 85 -19.85 0.84 16.54
C GLN A 85 -19.75 2.37 16.55
N SER A 86 -18.95 2.95 15.65
CA SER A 86 -18.78 4.39 15.54
C SER A 86 -20.06 5.10 15.12
N PHE A 87 -20.74 4.57 14.10
CA PHE A 87 -22.01 5.14 13.65
C PHE A 87 -23.17 4.86 14.61
N LYS A 88 -23.16 3.72 15.32
CA LYS A 88 -24.14 3.44 16.38
C LYS A 88 -24.07 4.50 17.48
N ASN A 89 -22.86 4.84 17.94
CA ASN A 89 -22.66 5.88 18.95
C ASN A 89 -23.04 7.27 18.43
N LEU A 90 -22.71 7.57 17.17
CA LEU A 90 -23.09 8.85 16.55
C LEU A 90 -24.62 9.02 16.47
N LEU A 91 -25.35 7.96 16.09
CA LEU A 91 -26.80 7.99 15.93
C LEU A 91 -27.58 7.88 17.26
N LYS A 92 -26.97 7.37 18.33
CA LYS A 92 -27.61 7.26 19.66
C LYS A 92 -28.04 8.63 20.22
N ASN A 93 -27.34 9.70 19.84
CA ASN A 93 -27.58 11.06 20.34
C ASN A 93 -28.59 11.85 19.49
N GLU A 94 -29.20 11.26 18.45
CA GLU A 94 -30.30 11.90 17.72
C GLU A 94 -31.64 11.72 18.48
N SER A 95 -32.25 12.83 18.90
CA SER A 95 -33.40 12.93 19.82
C SER A 95 -34.78 12.53 19.27
N ASP A 96 -34.87 11.74 18.20
CA ASP A 96 -36.16 11.42 17.56
C ASP A 96 -36.64 10.00 17.90
N ALA A 97 -37.71 9.91 18.69
CA ALA A 97 -37.89 8.83 19.66
C ALA A 97 -38.60 7.53 19.21
N PHE A 98 -39.49 7.48 18.22
CA PHE A 98 -40.39 6.30 18.13
C PHE A 98 -40.46 5.51 16.81
N SER A 99 -40.39 6.11 15.63
CA SER A 99 -40.40 5.35 14.35
C SER A 99 -38.99 5.05 13.77
N LYS A 100 -37.93 5.57 14.41
CA LYS A 100 -36.55 5.55 13.90
C LYS A 100 -35.67 4.40 14.36
N LYS A 101 -36.04 3.66 15.42
CA LYS A 101 -35.15 2.68 16.07
C LYS A 101 -34.85 1.46 15.17
N ALA A 102 -35.85 0.93 14.47
CA ALA A 102 -35.68 -0.18 13.52
C ALA A 102 -34.97 0.27 12.21
N LEU A 103 -35.34 1.43 11.67
CA LEU A 103 -34.72 2.00 10.48
C LEU A 103 -33.22 2.27 10.70
N ASN A 104 -32.88 2.90 11.83
CA ASN A 104 -31.48 3.15 12.18
C ASN A 104 -30.69 1.84 12.31
N LYS A 105 -31.30 0.75 12.81
CA LYS A 105 -30.64 -0.55 12.91
C LYS A 105 -30.30 -1.13 11.53
N SER A 106 -31.24 -1.13 10.59
CA SER A 106 -30.99 -1.65 9.22
C SER A 106 -29.89 -0.88 8.50
N ILE A 107 -29.91 0.46 8.56
CA ILE A 107 -28.89 1.33 7.98
C ILE A 107 -27.52 1.06 8.62
N LEU A 108 -27.48 0.94 9.96
CA LEU A 108 -26.24 0.64 10.68
C LEU A 108 -25.61 -0.70 10.25
N HIS A 109 -26.41 -1.74 10.01
CA HIS A 109 -25.90 -3.02 9.53
C HIS A 109 -25.44 -2.96 8.06
N ALA A 110 -26.05 -2.10 7.23
CA ALA A 110 -25.65 -1.92 5.83
C ALA A 110 -24.35 -1.11 5.67
N LEU A 111 -24.06 -0.17 6.56
CA LEU A 111 -22.89 0.73 6.43
C LEU A 111 -21.54 0.01 6.26
N PRO A 112 -21.20 -1.01 7.07
CA PRO A 112 -19.97 -1.76 6.83
C PRO A 112 -19.92 -2.38 5.43
N LEU A 113 -21.03 -2.91 4.92
CA LEU A 113 -21.07 -3.49 3.57
C LEU A 113 -20.87 -2.44 2.48
N ILE A 114 -21.51 -1.28 2.64
CA ILE A 114 -21.37 -0.14 1.72
C ILE A 114 -19.92 0.38 1.69
N PHE A 115 -19.14 0.22 2.76
CA PHE A 115 -17.72 0.57 2.76
C PHE A 115 -16.92 -0.21 1.71
N LEU A 116 -17.35 -1.41 1.29
CA LEU A 116 -16.68 -2.18 0.23
C LEU A 116 -16.77 -1.52 -1.16
N ILE A 117 -17.52 -0.42 -1.30
CA ILE A 117 -17.44 0.43 -2.49
C ILE A 117 -16.02 0.98 -2.64
N PHE A 118 -15.30 1.29 -1.57
CA PHE A 118 -13.92 1.78 -1.69
C PHE A 118 -12.98 0.62 -2.06
N PRO A 119 -12.10 0.77 -3.08
CA PRO A 119 -11.12 -0.25 -3.44
C PRO A 119 -10.26 -0.65 -2.25
N PHE A 120 -10.18 -1.95 -2.00
CA PHE A 120 -9.57 -2.53 -0.82
C PHE A 120 -8.36 -3.41 -1.18
N GLY A 121 -7.75 -3.21 -2.35
CA GLY A 121 -6.57 -3.96 -2.81
C GLY A 121 -5.36 -3.92 -1.86
N PHE A 122 -5.28 -2.93 -0.96
CA PHE A 122 -4.26 -2.91 0.11
C PHE A 122 -4.54 -3.95 1.20
N PHE A 123 -5.74 -4.50 1.30
CA PHE A 123 -6.13 -5.41 2.37
C PHE A 123 -6.18 -6.87 1.96
N ILE A 124 -5.73 -7.20 0.74
CA ILE A 124 -5.65 -8.59 0.23
C ILE A 124 -4.29 -9.26 0.50
N VAL A 125 -3.31 -8.50 0.98
CA VAL A 125 -1.96 -9.00 1.29
C VAL A 125 -1.36 -8.23 2.46
N THR A 126 -0.56 -8.91 3.27
CA THR A 126 0.16 -8.30 4.38
C THR A 126 1.46 -7.66 3.90
N THR A 127 1.57 -6.37 4.16
CA THR A 127 2.80 -5.59 4.09
C THR A 127 2.76 -4.56 5.22
N PRO A 128 3.90 -3.96 5.61
CA PRO A 128 3.91 -3.00 6.71
C PRO A 128 3.01 -1.79 6.42
N GLN A 129 3.01 -1.31 5.17
CA GLN A 129 2.13 -0.23 4.73
C GLN A 129 0.65 -0.64 4.82
N ASN A 130 0.31 -1.87 4.45
CA ASN A 130 -1.07 -2.36 4.42
C ASN A 130 -1.66 -2.50 5.84
N ILE A 131 -0.89 -3.05 6.78
CA ILE A 131 -1.30 -3.09 8.20
C ILE A 131 -1.44 -1.67 8.74
N ALA A 132 -0.48 -0.79 8.46
CA ALA A 132 -0.53 0.58 8.93
C ALA A 132 -1.76 1.31 8.37
N ASN A 133 -2.05 1.19 7.08
CA ASN A 133 -3.25 1.73 6.44
C ASN A 133 -4.55 1.24 7.11
N LEU A 134 -4.60 -0.04 7.48
CA LEU A 134 -5.74 -0.60 8.21
C LEU A 134 -5.88 0.06 9.60
N PHE A 135 -4.79 0.23 10.33
CA PHE A 135 -4.81 0.89 11.63
C PHE A 135 -5.15 2.38 11.53
N ILE A 136 -4.76 3.08 10.46
CA ILE A 136 -5.25 4.43 10.16
C ILE A 136 -6.78 4.41 10.06
N LEU A 137 -7.35 3.55 9.22
CA LEU A 137 -8.81 3.50 9.02
C LEU A 137 -9.55 3.17 10.32
N ILE A 138 -9.06 2.20 11.09
CA ILE A 138 -9.62 1.87 12.40
C ILE A 138 -9.56 3.09 13.32
N THR A 139 -8.43 3.80 13.38
CA THR A 139 -8.26 4.99 14.22
C THR A 139 -9.21 6.12 13.79
N ILE A 140 -9.32 6.37 12.49
CA ILE A 140 -10.22 7.36 11.89
C ILE A 140 -11.66 7.08 12.32
N PHE A 141 -12.15 5.85 12.16
CA PHE A 141 -13.52 5.55 12.54
C PHE A 141 -13.70 5.53 14.06
N LEU A 142 -12.76 4.97 14.84
CA LEU A 142 -12.85 4.90 16.30
C LEU A 142 -12.79 6.29 16.97
N ALA A 143 -12.19 7.28 16.29
CA ALA A 143 -12.16 8.66 16.75
C ALA A 143 -13.54 9.33 16.75
N LEU A 144 -14.50 8.86 15.94
CA LEU A 144 -15.85 9.43 15.88
C LEU A 144 -16.55 9.41 17.25
N PRO A 145 -16.71 8.26 17.93
CA PRO A 145 -17.21 8.21 19.30
C PRO A 145 -16.48 9.15 20.27
N TYR A 146 -15.14 9.21 20.19
CA TYR A 146 -14.34 10.05 21.08
C TYR A 146 -14.65 11.55 20.88
N ILE A 147 -14.71 12.01 19.63
CA ILE A 147 -15.10 13.38 19.28
C ILE A 147 -16.54 13.66 19.71
N ASN A 148 -17.41 12.65 19.67
CA ASN A 148 -18.80 12.72 20.13
C ASN A 148 -18.94 12.59 21.67
N GLY A 149 -17.83 12.60 22.42
CA GLY A 149 -17.82 12.70 23.88
C GLY A 149 -17.47 11.41 24.64
N GLU A 150 -17.35 10.27 23.96
CA GLU A 150 -17.03 8.98 24.60
C GLU A 150 -15.53 8.87 24.93
N LYS A 151 -15.11 9.38 26.08
CA LYS A 151 -13.68 9.47 26.47
C LYS A 151 -12.96 8.12 26.58
N LYS A 152 -13.69 7.01 26.80
CA LYS A 152 -13.13 5.65 26.93
C LYS A 152 -12.31 5.20 25.71
N TYR A 153 -12.54 5.81 24.55
CA TYR A 153 -11.81 5.49 23.32
C TYR A 153 -10.42 6.15 23.25
N LEU A 154 -10.05 7.05 24.17
CA LEU A 154 -8.76 7.74 24.13
C LEU A 154 -7.56 6.78 24.18
N LEU A 155 -7.55 5.84 25.13
CA LEU A 155 -6.44 4.90 25.27
C LEU A 155 -6.28 4.00 24.03
N PRO A 156 -7.35 3.37 23.48
CA PRO A 156 -7.27 2.68 22.20
C PRO A 156 -6.70 3.53 21.05
N LEU A 157 -7.09 4.81 20.95
CA LEU A 157 -6.58 5.72 19.91
C LEU A 157 -5.08 5.97 20.07
N ILE A 158 -4.59 6.18 21.30
CA ILE A 158 -3.16 6.36 21.57
C ILE A 158 -2.38 5.09 21.20
N ILE A 159 -2.86 3.92 21.62
CA ILE A 159 -2.22 2.63 21.32
C ILE A 159 -2.15 2.42 19.80
N LEU A 160 -3.26 2.64 19.09
CA LEU A 160 -3.30 2.50 17.63
C LEU A 160 -2.36 3.49 16.92
N ALA A 161 -2.29 4.74 17.38
CA ALA A 161 -1.40 5.73 16.79
C ALA A 161 0.08 5.35 16.95
N LEU A 162 0.48 4.95 18.16
CA LEU A 162 1.85 4.51 18.45
C LEU A 162 2.20 3.20 17.71
N THR A 163 1.25 2.27 17.64
CA THR A 163 1.44 1.02 16.90
C THR A 163 1.61 1.29 15.40
N THR A 164 0.78 2.18 14.83
CA THR A 164 0.89 2.58 13.42
C THR A 164 2.25 3.21 13.13
N LEU A 165 2.77 4.05 14.05
CA LEU A 165 4.10 4.65 13.95
C LEU A 165 5.21 3.59 13.97
N ALA A 166 5.13 2.63 14.89
CA ALA A 166 6.11 1.55 15.01
C ALA A 166 6.11 0.59 13.80
N ILE A 167 4.97 0.45 13.11
CA ILE A 167 4.87 -0.35 11.89
C ILE A 167 5.42 0.44 10.69
N HIS A 168 4.90 1.65 10.48
CA HIS A 168 5.23 2.46 9.31
C HIS A 168 5.12 3.98 9.60
N PRO A 169 6.26 4.71 9.72
CA PRO A 169 6.25 6.12 10.07
C PRO A 169 5.43 7.02 9.13
N LEU A 170 5.47 6.77 7.81
CA LEU A 170 4.69 7.52 6.82
C LEU A 170 3.17 7.47 7.08
N ALA A 171 2.69 6.42 7.74
CA ALA A 171 1.30 6.26 8.14
C ALA A 171 1.05 6.71 9.58
N GLY A 172 1.98 6.42 10.50
CA GLY A 172 1.84 6.77 11.92
C GLY A 172 1.91 8.27 12.21
N ILE A 173 2.76 9.02 11.51
CA ILE A 173 2.85 10.48 11.67
C ILE A 173 1.50 11.15 11.34
N PRO A 174 0.84 10.86 10.19
CA PRO A 174 -0.53 11.31 9.93
C PRO A 174 -1.52 11.04 11.06
N VAL A 175 -1.48 9.85 11.66
CA VAL A 175 -2.39 9.49 12.75
C VAL A 175 -2.09 10.29 14.01
N LEU A 176 -0.80 10.50 14.34
CA LEU A 176 -0.41 11.33 15.47
C LEU A 176 -0.82 12.78 15.28
N ILE A 177 -0.66 13.33 14.08
CA ILE A 177 -1.13 14.68 13.75
C ILE A 177 -2.64 14.78 13.98
N PHE A 178 -3.42 13.83 13.45
CA PHE A 178 -4.87 13.79 13.65
C PHE A 178 -5.28 13.67 15.11
N LEU A 179 -4.65 12.75 15.87
CA LEU A 179 -4.95 12.55 17.28
C LEU A 179 -4.61 13.81 18.10
N ASN A 180 -3.43 14.38 17.90
CA ASN A 180 -3.02 15.63 18.54
C ASN A 180 -3.97 16.77 18.18
N PHE A 181 -4.47 16.81 16.95
CA PHE A 181 -5.42 17.82 16.52
C PHE A 181 -6.74 17.72 17.27
N ILE A 182 -7.30 16.51 17.39
CA ILE A 182 -8.54 16.30 18.16
C ILE A 182 -8.32 16.64 19.65
N LEU A 183 -7.19 16.21 20.22
CA LEU A 183 -6.83 16.51 21.61
C LEU A 183 -6.73 18.02 21.85
N LEU A 184 -6.05 18.74 20.95
CA LEU A 184 -5.93 20.19 21.00
C LEU A 184 -7.30 20.87 20.91
N ILE A 185 -8.16 20.44 19.99
CA ILE A 185 -9.54 20.97 19.89
C ILE A 185 -10.30 20.74 21.20
N ASN A 186 -10.20 19.54 21.77
CA ASN A 186 -10.90 19.20 23.02
C ASN A 186 -10.35 19.99 24.23
N PHE A 187 -9.04 20.23 24.27
CA PHE A 187 -8.39 21.06 25.28
C PHE A 187 -8.84 22.53 25.15
N LEU A 188 -8.75 23.11 23.95
CA LEU A 188 -9.14 24.50 23.70
C LEU A 188 -10.65 24.74 23.90
N LYS A 189 -11.51 23.75 23.67
CA LYS A 189 -12.93 23.86 24.01
C LYS A 189 -13.17 24.09 25.51
N LYS A 190 -12.34 23.51 26.37
CA LYS A 190 -12.46 23.61 27.84
C LYS A 190 -11.68 24.77 28.46
N SER A 191 -10.71 25.32 27.74
CA SER A 191 -9.87 26.40 28.28
C SER A 191 -10.61 27.73 28.35
N LEU A 192 -10.25 28.56 29.34
CA LEU A 192 -10.77 29.92 29.56
C LEU A 192 -10.18 30.97 28.59
N ILE A 193 -9.34 30.53 27.64
CA ILE A 193 -8.63 31.41 26.71
C ILE A 193 -9.60 32.10 25.74
N SER A 194 -9.26 33.30 25.27
CA SER A 194 -10.06 34.04 24.29
C SER A 194 -10.24 33.28 22.97
N ASN A 195 -11.40 33.45 22.31
CA ASN A 195 -11.69 32.81 21.02
C ASN A 195 -10.69 33.21 19.90
N ARG A 196 -10.14 34.43 19.96
CA ARG A 196 -9.08 34.88 19.03
C ARG A 196 -7.82 34.05 19.20
N LEU A 197 -7.36 33.84 20.44
CA LEU A 197 -6.16 33.06 20.71
C LEU A 197 -6.38 31.57 20.40
N LYS A 198 -7.57 31.01 20.65
CA LYS A 198 -7.91 29.63 20.23
C LYS A 198 -7.76 29.44 18.72
N LYS A 199 -8.29 30.37 17.92
CA LYS A 199 -8.15 30.35 16.46
C LYS A 199 -6.69 30.46 16.04
N PHE A 200 -5.93 31.37 16.65
CA PHE A 200 -4.50 31.54 16.37
C PHE A 200 -3.70 30.26 16.63
N ILE A 201 -3.89 29.62 17.80
CA ILE A 201 -3.24 28.34 18.15
C ILE A 201 -3.59 27.25 17.14
N LEU A 202 -4.87 27.12 16.76
CA LEU A 202 -5.30 26.15 15.75
C LEU A 202 -4.68 26.43 14.38
N SER A 203 -4.61 27.70 13.96
CA SER A 203 -3.97 28.09 12.69
C SER A 203 -2.48 27.75 12.67
N ILE A 204 -1.75 28.02 13.76
CA ILE A 204 -0.34 27.62 13.90
C ILE A 204 -0.21 26.10 13.80
N PHE A 205 -1.05 25.36 14.53
CA PHE A 205 -1.02 23.90 14.49
C PHE A 205 -1.25 23.36 13.07
N LEU A 206 -2.23 23.91 12.33
CA LEU A 206 -2.51 23.52 10.95
C LEU A 206 -1.31 23.83 10.03
N LEU A 207 -0.69 25.01 10.18
CA LEU A 207 0.46 25.41 9.37
C LEU A 207 1.67 24.50 9.63
N LEU A 208 2.04 24.28 10.90
CA LEU A 208 3.14 23.41 11.28
C LEU A 208 2.90 21.95 10.86
N SER A 209 1.68 21.45 11.01
CA SER A 209 1.32 20.10 10.59
C SER A 209 1.40 19.93 9.07
N SER A 210 1.10 20.98 8.30
CA SER A 210 1.14 20.95 6.83
C SER A 210 2.54 20.84 6.24
N ILE A 211 3.58 21.16 7.03
CA ILE A 211 5.00 21.05 6.64
C ILE A 211 5.74 19.91 7.37
N SER A 212 5.04 19.16 8.23
CA SER A 212 5.67 18.19 9.13
C SER A 212 6.34 17.01 8.42
N LEU A 213 5.72 16.40 7.42
CA LEU A 213 6.34 15.29 6.67
C LEU A 213 7.57 15.75 5.86
N PRO A 214 7.50 16.84 5.07
CA PRO A 214 8.68 17.44 4.44
C PRO A 214 9.84 17.66 5.41
N LEU A 215 9.56 18.25 6.58
CA LEU A 215 10.58 18.49 7.60
C LEU A 215 11.19 17.19 8.13
N ILE A 216 10.38 16.16 8.36
CA ILE A 216 10.88 14.86 8.82
C ILE A 216 11.77 14.20 7.76
N PHE A 217 11.41 14.29 6.48
CA PHE A 217 12.26 13.81 5.39
C PHE A 217 13.60 14.58 5.31
N LEU A 218 13.58 15.90 5.51
CA LEU A 218 14.80 16.71 5.57
C LEU A 218 15.71 16.31 6.72
N ILE A 219 15.14 16.21 7.93
CA ILE A 219 15.88 15.78 9.13
C ILE A 219 16.47 14.39 8.92
N TYR A 220 15.67 13.44 8.42
CA TYR A 220 16.14 12.08 8.17
C TYR A 220 17.27 12.03 7.14
N SER A 221 17.16 12.81 6.07
CA SER A 221 18.20 12.88 5.05
C SER A 221 19.49 13.45 5.59
N PHE A 222 19.40 14.53 6.38
CA PHE A 222 20.54 15.14 7.04
C PHE A 222 21.25 14.16 7.99
N LEU A 223 20.48 13.48 8.85
CA LEU A 223 21.01 12.48 9.78
C LEU A 223 21.60 11.25 9.09
N SER A 224 21.09 10.89 7.91
CA SER A 224 21.53 9.71 7.15
C SER A 224 22.63 10.01 6.13
N GLY A 225 23.07 11.27 6.01
CA GLY A 225 24.03 11.71 4.98
C GLY A 225 23.50 11.55 3.54
N LEU A 226 22.19 11.47 3.36
CA LEU A 226 21.55 11.38 2.05
C LEU A 226 21.40 12.79 1.46
N LYS A 227 21.55 12.90 0.13
CA LYS A 227 21.33 14.17 -0.59
C LYS A 227 19.86 14.29 -0.98
N ILE A 228 19.24 15.42 -0.63
CA ILE A 228 17.95 15.87 -1.17
C ILE A 228 18.23 17.04 -2.09
N ASN A 229 17.70 16.97 -3.31
CA ASN A 229 17.71 18.09 -4.22
C ASN A 229 16.37 18.81 -4.17
N PHE A 230 16.43 20.12 -4.00
CA PHE A 230 15.29 21.01 -4.15
C PHE A 230 15.15 21.33 -5.63
N SER A 231 14.17 20.73 -6.29
CA SER A 231 13.78 21.11 -7.63
C SER A 231 12.53 21.98 -7.53
N LEU A 232 12.68 23.28 -7.77
CA LEU A 232 11.52 24.15 -8.03
C LEU A 232 10.86 23.64 -9.30
N ILE A 233 9.69 23.01 -9.14
CA ILE A 233 8.67 22.69 -10.15
C ILE A 233 9.24 22.39 -11.55
N LYS A 234 9.33 21.10 -11.91
CA LYS A 234 9.27 20.75 -13.33
C LYS A 234 7.86 21.08 -13.80
N GLN A 235 7.69 22.16 -14.57
CA GLN A 235 6.39 22.61 -15.08
C GLN A 235 5.59 21.48 -15.75
N SER A 236 6.30 20.51 -16.35
CA SER A 236 5.74 19.28 -16.91
C SER A 236 5.04 18.38 -15.90
N GLU A 237 5.51 18.30 -14.65
CA GLU A 237 4.89 17.47 -13.61
C GLU A 237 3.58 18.09 -13.10
N LEU A 238 3.53 19.42 -12.97
CA LEU A 238 2.31 20.12 -12.57
C LEU A 238 1.22 20.01 -13.65
N ILE A 239 1.62 20.17 -14.93
CA ILE A 239 0.76 19.92 -16.09
C ILE A 239 0.28 18.46 -16.10
N SER A 240 1.17 17.49 -15.80
CA SER A 240 0.79 16.07 -15.73
C SER A 240 -0.22 15.77 -14.62
N LEU A 241 -0.12 16.45 -13.46
CA LEU A 241 -1.08 16.29 -12.38
C LEU A 241 -2.46 16.86 -12.77
N LEU A 242 -2.49 18.03 -13.39
CA LEU A 242 -3.72 18.62 -13.93
C LEU A 242 -4.33 17.77 -15.05
N TYR A 243 -3.49 17.16 -15.89
CA TYR A 243 -3.94 16.22 -16.92
C TYR A 243 -4.53 14.94 -16.30
N ASN A 244 -3.95 14.45 -15.21
CA ASN A 244 -4.45 13.29 -14.46
C ASN A 244 -5.70 13.61 -13.61
N LEU A 245 -5.99 14.89 -13.37
CA LEU A 245 -7.25 15.37 -12.78
C LEU A 245 -8.35 15.57 -13.82
N LYS A 246 -8.08 15.32 -15.12
CA LYS A 246 -9.13 15.34 -16.14
C LYS A 246 -10.15 14.27 -15.82
N PHE A 247 -11.42 14.67 -15.89
CA PHE A 247 -12.53 13.72 -15.86
C PHE A 247 -12.33 12.71 -16.98
N TYR A 248 -12.23 11.45 -16.58
CA TYR A 248 -11.83 10.39 -17.48
C TYR A 248 -13.04 9.64 -17.99
N PHE A 249 -13.23 9.62 -19.31
CA PHE A 249 -14.33 8.94 -19.97
C PHE A 249 -13.75 8.05 -21.08
N ILE A 250 -13.68 6.74 -20.83
CA ILE A 250 -13.42 5.73 -21.88
C ILE A 250 -14.77 5.17 -22.32
N ASN A 251 -14.87 4.87 -23.61
CA ASN A 251 -15.88 3.99 -24.14
C ASN A 251 -15.22 2.97 -25.09
N ASN A 252 -15.00 1.75 -24.62
CA ASN A 252 -14.60 0.61 -25.46
C ASN A 252 -15.81 -0.28 -25.81
N PHE A 253 -17.04 0.23 -25.61
CA PHE A 253 -18.30 -0.49 -25.82
C PHE A 253 -18.44 -1.76 -24.96
N ASN A 254 -17.74 -1.82 -23.82
CA ASN A 254 -17.92 -2.86 -22.81
C ASN A 254 -18.50 -2.22 -21.56
N LEU A 255 -19.82 -2.14 -21.49
CA LEU A 255 -20.55 -1.41 -20.44
C LEU A 255 -20.03 -1.69 -19.02
N PHE A 256 -19.71 -2.96 -18.73
CA PHE A 256 -19.24 -3.35 -17.40
C PHE A 256 -17.82 -2.85 -17.12
N LEU A 257 -16.88 -3.10 -18.04
CA LEU A 257 -15.50 -2.64 -17.87
C LEU A 257 -15.39 -1.12 -18.00
N ASP A 258 -16.12 -0.50 -18.92
CA ASP A 258 -16.20 0.95 -19.06
C ASP A 258 -16.67 1.60 -17.75
N PHE A 259 -17.72 1.06 -17.12
CA PHE A 259 -18.17 1.53 -15.81
C PHE A 259 -17.10 1.32 -14.72
N THR A 260 -16.47 0.16 -14.68
CA THR A 260 -15.43 -0.16 -13.68
C THR A 260 -14.20 0.75 -13.83
N TYR A 261 -13.74 1.01 -15.05
CA TYR A 261 -12.59 1.87 -15.29
C TYR A 261 -12.96 3.36 -15.16
N PHE A 262 -14.16 3.77 -15.56
CA PHE A 262 -14.70 5.08 -15.22
C PHE A 262 -14.64 5.32 -13.70
N TYR A 263 -15.10 4.34 -12.92
CA TYR A 263 -15.03 4.39 -11.47
C TYR A 263 -13.58 4.45 -10.95
N LYS A 264 -12.67 3.61 -11.48
CA LYS A 264 -11.24 3.58 -11.11
C LYS A 264 -10.56 4.94 -11.28
N PHE A 265 -10.65 5.50 -12.49
CA PHE A 265 -9.90 6.69 -12.86
C PHE A 265 -10.48 7.97 -12.24
N ASN A 266 -11.78 8.00 -11.96
CA ASN A 266 -12.43 9.15 -11.31
C ASN A 266 -12.58 8.99 -9.79
N PHE A 267 -12.07 7.91 -9.18
CA PHE A 267 -12.30 7.58 -7.77
C PHE A 267 -12.02 8.74 -6.79
N TYR A 268 -10.86 9.39 -6.91
CA TYR A 268 -10.48 10.51 -6.05
C TYR A 268 -11.37 11.73 -6.27
N LEU A 269 -11.76 12.02 -7.51
CA LEU A 269 -12.70 13.10 -7.83
C LEU A 269 -14.09 12.82 -7.24
N ILE A 270 -14.59 11.59 -7.38
CA ILE A 270 -15.87 11.16 -6.80
C ILE A 270 -15.86 11.33 -5.28
N ILE A 271 -14.78 10.92 -4.60
CA ILE A 271 -14.63 11.15 -3.15
C ILE A 271 -14.62 12.64 -2.84
N PHE A 272 -13.81 13.43 -3.54
CA PHE A 272 -13.67 14.85 -3.27
C PHE A 272 -14.99 15.60 -3.44
N PHE A 273 -15.66 15.45 -4.58
CA PHE A 273 -16.93 16.13 -4.86
C PHE A 273 -18.08 15.62 -3.99
N SER A 274 -18.16 14.32 -3.69
CA SER A 274 -19.17 13.83 -2.75
C SER A 274 -19.02 14.45 -1.37
N ASN A 275 -17.78 14.66 -0.89
CA ASN A 275 -17.54 15.38 0.36
C ASN A 275 -17.98 16.84 0.30
N ILE A 276 -17.66 17.56 -0.79
CA ILE A 276 -18.11 18.95 -0.97
C ILE A 276 -19.64 19.02 -0.92
N ILE A 277 -20.33 18.16 -1.68
CA ILE A 277 -21.79 18.08 -1.69
C ILE A 277 -22.34 17.83 -0.28
N ILE A 278 -21.79 16.85 0.43
CA ILE A 278 -22.21 16.54 1.81
C ILE A 278 -21.98 17.72 2.74
N ILE A 279 -20.83 18.41 2.61
CA ILE A 279 -20.50 19.61 3.38
C ILE A 279 -21.52 20.73 3.12
N LEU A 280 -21.83 21.02 1.86
CA LEU A 280 -22.79 22.06 1.49
C LEU A 280 -24.20 21.76 2.05
N PHE A 281 -24.69 20.52 1.91
CA PHE A 281 -26.04 20.16 2.36
C PHE A 281 -26.18 19.99 3.88
N TYR A 282 -25.10 19.64 4.59
CA TYR A 282 -25.16 19.28 6.02
C TYR A 282 -24.21 20.09 6.91
N TYR A 283 -23.72 21.25 6.47
CA TYR A 283 -22.69 22.06 7.16
C TYR A 283 -22.94 22.26 8.67
N LYS A 284 -24.20 22.52 9.08
CA LYS A 284 -24.56 22.71 10.50
C LYS A 284 -24.31 21.46 11.35
N LYS A 285 -24.54 20.27 10.77
CA LYS A 285 -24.37 18.96 11.43
C LYS A 285 -22.94 18.42 11.32
N LEU A 286 -22.09 19.04 10.50
CA LEU A 286 -20.74 18.57 10.19
C LEU A 286 -19.63 19.17 11.06
N ARG A 287 -19.97 19.95 12.10
CA ARG A 287 -18.96 20.45 13.07
C ARG A 287 -18.15 19.33 13.71
N LEU A 288 -18.76 18.16 13.93
CA LEU A 288 -18.09 16.96 14.43
C LEU A 288 -17.04 16.39 13.45
N PHE A 289 -17.17 16.70 12.16
CA PHE A 289 -16.32 16.17 11.11
C PHE A 289 -15.21 17.13 10.66
N LEU A 290 -15.16 18.36 11.18
CA LEU A 290 -14.11 19.32 10.89
C LEU A 290 -12.68 18.77 11.11
N PRO A 291 -12.39 18.02 12.19
CA PRO A 291 -11.06 17.43 12.37
C PRO A 291 -10.60 16.59 11.19
N TYR A 292 -11.53 15.82 10.60
CA TYR A 292 -11.26 14.96 9.47
C TYR A 292 -10.96 15.74 8.19
N PHE A 293 -11.78 16.76 7.88
CA PHE A 293 -11.58 17.60 6.71
C PHE A 293 -10.24 18.34 6.76
N PHE A 294 -9.89 18.92 7.92
CA PHE A 294 -8.61 19.60 8.08
C PHE A 294 -7.42 18.62 8.07
N SER A 295 -7.56 17.39 8.58
CA SER A 295 -6.51 16.38 8.42
C SER A 295 -6.30 15.94 6.97
N PHE A 296 -7.38 15.86 6.17
CA PHE A 296 -7.27 15.72 4.72
C PHE A 296 -6.46 16.87 4.13
N LEU A 297 -6.80 18.13 4.44
CA LEU A 297 -6.09 19.31 3.92
C LEU A 297 -4.61 19.32 4.31
N ILE A 298 -4.30 19.06 5.58
CA ILE A 298 -2.92 18.98 6.08
C ILE A 298 -2.12 17.99 5.24
N LEU A 299 -2.62 16.77 5.05
CA LEU A 299 -1.88 15.72 4.36
C LEU A 299 -1.86 15.93 2.85
N PHE A 300 -2.90 16.54 2.28
CA PHE A 300 -2.91 16.95 0.89
C PHE A 300 -1.85 18.03 0.62
N ILE A 301 -1.68 19.01 1.52
CA ILE A 301 -0.59 20.00 1.42
C ILE A 301 0.78 19.32 1.56
N ASN A 302 0.96 18.41 2.52
CA ASN A 302 2.20 17.63 2.64
C ASN A 302 2.51 16.87 1.34
N PHE A 303 1.49 16.25 0.71
CA PHE A 303 1.62 15.60 -0.58
C PHE A 303 2.09 16.58 -1.67
N LEU A 304 1.44 17.74 -1.81
CA LEU A 304 1.81 18.74 -2.81
C LEU A 304 3.26 19.21 -2.63
N ILE A 305 3.65 19.53 -1.40
CA ILE A 305 5.02 19.96 -1.07
C ILE A 305 6.02 18.88 -1.48
N LEU A 306 5.83 17.64 -1.02
CA LEU A 306 6.75 16.54 -1.33
C LEU A 306 6.78 16.18 -2.81
N LYS A 307 5.62 16.25 -3.49
CA LYS A 307 5.53 15.92 -4.91
C LYS A 307 6.23 16.95 -5.80
N PHE A 308 6.16 18.23 -5.45
CA PHE A 308 6.60 19.31 -6.33
C PHE A 308 7.89 20.02 -5.92
N LEU A 309 8.32 19.89 -4.67
CA LEU A 309 9.50 20.61 -4.15
C LEU A 309 10.68 19.69 -3.82
N PHE A 310 10.46 18.38 -3.71
CA PHE A 310 11.47 17.42 -3.26
C PHE A 310 11.81 16.39 -4.33
N SER A 311 13.11 16.12 -4.51
CA SER A 311 13.61 14.99 -5.28
C SER A 311 14.68 14.23 -4.49
N PHE A 312 14.56 12.91 -4.46
CA PHE A 312 15.39 12.02 -3.65
C PHE A 312 16.35 11.22 -4.54
N ASP A 313 17.57 11.72 -4.77
CA ASP A 313 18.55 11.13 -5.70
C ASP A 313 18.90 9.66 -5.43
N PHE A 314 18.72 9.21 -4.18
CA PHE A 314 19.00 7.83 -3.77
C PHE A 314 17.89 6.83 -4.14
N LEU A 315 16.73 7.30 -4.60
CA LEU A 315 15.60 6.48 -5.03
C LEU A 315 15.35 6.64 -6.53
N ILE A 316 14.98 5.54 -7.18
CA ILE A 316 14.56 5.58 -8.59
C ILE A 316 13.22 6.35 -8.68
N ASN A 317 13.01 7.12 -9.75
CA ASN A 317 11.85 8.02 -9.90
C ASN A 317 10.49 7.36 -9.61
N TYR A 318 10.27 6.10 -10.03
CA TYR A 318 9.00 5.42 -9.76
C TYR A 318 8.79 5.14 -8.27
N GLU A 319 9.85 4.95 -7.48
CA GLU A 319 9.75 4.73 -6.03
C GLU A 319 9.39 6.03 -5.29
N GLN A 320 9.96 7.16 -5.71
CA GLN A 320 9.60 8.47 -5.16
C GLN A 320 8.11 8.79 -5.37
N ASN A 321 7.59 8.44 -6.56
CA ASN A 321 6.17 8.57 -6.87
C ASN A 321 5.31 7.66 -5.98
N ASN A 322 5.75 6.44 -5.67
CA ASN A 322 5.01 5.55 -4.78
C ASN A 322 4.86 6.14 -3.37
N TYR A 323 5.90 6.79 -2.82
CA TYR A 323 5.81 7.42 -1.50
C TYR A 323 4.81 8.57 -1.45
N THR A 324 4.89 9.48 -2.44
CA THR A 324 3.97 10.63 -2.51
C THR A 324 2.52 10.18 -2.76
N GLN A 325 2.30 9.19 -3.61
CA GLN A 325 0.98 8.61 -3.84
C GLN A 325 0.37 7.98 -2.58
N ARG A 326 1.17 7.33 -1.72
CA ARG A 326 0.67 6.81 -0.43
C ARG A 326 0.18 7.92 0.49
N ILE A 327 0.86 9.07 0.52
CA ILE A 327 0.42 10.23 1.32
C ILE A 327 -0.91 10.78 0.79
N LEU A 328 -1.04 10.89 -0.54
CA LEU A 328 -2.30 11.27 -1.19
C LEU A 328 -3.42 10.31 -0.78
N GLN A 329 -3.19 9.01 -0.89
CA GLN A 329 -4.20 8.01 -0.50
C GLN A 329 -4.62 8.14 0.97
N ILE A 330 -3.65 8.30 1.88
CA ILE A 330 -3.92 8.46 3.32
C ILE A 330 -4.71 9.75 3.57
N SER A 331 -4.45 10.84 2.86
CA SER A 331 -5.22 12.07 3.02
C SER A 331 -6.71 11.81 2.74
N PHE A 332 -7.01 11.08 1.66
CA PHE A 332 -8.37 10.72 1.29
C PHE A 332 -9.08 9.78 2.28
N TYR A 333 -8.36 8.98 3.06
CA TYR A 333 -8.97 8.16 4.11
C TYR A 333 -9.70 9.00 5.17
N PHE A 334 -9.22 10.21 5.47
CA PHE A 334 -9.88 11.11 6.40
C PHE A 334 -11.24 11.59 5.88
N LEU A 335 -11.51 11.50 4.58
CA LEU A 335 -12.81 11.88 4.02
C LEU A 335 -13.89 10.77 4.12
N TYR A 336 -13.51 9.52 4.42
CA TYR A 336 -14.45 8.40 4.47
C TYR A 336 -15.56 8.54 5.52
N PRO A 337 -15.30 9.01 6.76
CA PRO A 337 -16.36 9.24 7.75
C PRO A 337 -17.44 10.21 7.28
N ILE A 338 -17.06 11.27 6.56
CA ILE A 338 -17.99 12.26 6.03
C ILE A 338 -18.87 11.64 4.94
N ILE A 339 -18.27 10.85 4.03
CA ILE A 339 -19.02 10.12 2.99
C ILE A 339 -20.05 9.19 3.62
N LEU A 340 -19.62 8.35 4.57
CA LEU A 340 -20.53 7.43 5.23
C LEU A 340 -21.63 8.16 6.00
N PHE A 341 -21.33 9.30 6.62
CA PHE A 341 -22.36 10.14 7.23
C PHE A 341 -23.37 10.67 6.20
N GLY A 342 -22.90 11.18 5.06
CA GLY A 342 -23.76 11.60 3.95
C GLY A 342 -24.65 10.45 3.45
N LEU A 343 -24.09 9.25 3.31
CA LEU A 343 -24.82 8.04 2.94
C LEU A 343 -25.86 7.66 3.99
N VAL A 344 -25.58 7.79 5.30
CA VAL A 344 -26.60 7.60 6.34
C VAL A 344 -27.78 8.56 6.13
N GLN A 345 -27.51 9.84 5.90
CA GLN A 345 -28.58 10.82 5.68
C GLN A 345 -29.35 10.54 4.38
N PHE A 346 -28.65 10.12 3.33
CA PHE A 346 -29.25 9.72 2.07
C PHE A 346 -30.14 8.48 2.23
N LEU A 347 -29.65 7.43 2.90
CA LEU A 347 -30.41 6.20 3.16
C LEU A 347 -31.66 6.45 3.99
N LYS A 348 -31.61 7.35 4.98
CA LYS A 348 -32.80 7.78 5.74
C LYS A 348 -33.86 8.41 4.82
N LYS A 349 -33.46 9.19 3.81
CA LYS A 349 -34.37 9.76 2.80
C LYS A 349 -34.86 8.70 1.83
N LEU A 350 -33.97 7.87 1.30
CA LEU A 350 -34.27 6.79 0.35
C LEU A 350 -35.28 5.79 0.95
N ASN A 351 -35.21 5.51 2.25
CA ASN A 351 -36.16 4.57 2.84
C ASN A 351 -37.61 5.08 2.86
N LYS A 352 -37.83 6.39 2.73
CA LYS A 352 -39.16 7.00 2.57
C LYS A 352 -39.63 7.02 1.11
N GLN A 353 -38.78 6.61 0.17
CA GLN A 353 -39.09 6.61 -1.26
C GLN A 353 -39.74 5.29 -1.71
N LYS A 354 -40.26 5.29 -2.94
CA LYS A 354 -40.88 4.14 -3.60
C LYS A 354 -39.87 2.98 -3.76
N THR A 355 -40.37 1.73 -3.72
CA THR A 355 -39.53 0.51 -3.74
C THR A 355 -38.59 0.44 -4.95
N TYR A 356 -39.02 0.87 -6.14
CA TYR A 356 -38.14 0.86 -7.33
C TYR A 356 -36.91 1.74 -7.17
N LEU A 357 -37.00 2.89 -6.47
CA LEU A 357 -35.82 3.74 -6.18
C LEU A 357 -34.85 3.03 -5.23
N LYS A 358 -35.38 2.26 -4.27
CA LYS A 358 -34.55 1.44 -3.37
C LYS A 358 -33.84 0.33 -4.14
N ILE A 359 -34.55 -0.36 -5.04
CA ILE A 359 -33.98 -1.41 -5.89
C ILE A 359 -32.89 -0.83 -6.81
N LEU A 360 -33.15 0.28 -7.49
CA LEU A 360 -32.16 0.95 -8.34
C LEU A 360 -30.90 1.33 -7.56
N PHE A 361 -31.07 1.86 -6.34
CA PHE A 361 -29.92 2.17 -5.48
C PHE A 361 -29.15 0.92 -5.07
N ILE A 362 -29.82 -0.19 -4.72
CA ILE A 362 -29.16 -1.45 -4.39
C ILE A 362 -28.36 -1.99 -5.58
N ILE A 363 -28.92 -1.95 -6.79
CA ILE A 363 -28.23 -2.35 -8.02
C ILE A 363 -26.99 -1.48 -8.22
N PHE A 364 -27.13 -0.16 -8.09
CA PHE A 364 -26.01 0.78 -8.25
C PHE A 364 -24.89 0.52 -7.23
N ILE A 365 -25.22 0.34 -5.95
CA ILE A 365 -24.24 0.02 -4.90
C ILE A 365 -23.59 -1.34 -5.15
N SER A 366 -24.34 -2.33 -5.62
CA SER A 366 -23.81 -3.65 -5.96
C SER A 366 -22.83 -3.59 -7.13
N ALA A 367 -23.12 -2.78 -8.15
CA ALA A 367 -22.21 -2.53 -9.26
C ALA A 367 -20.92 -1.86 -8.78
N LEU A 368 -21.00 -0.87 -7.89
CA LEU A 368 -19.82 -0.22 -7.30
C LEU A 368 -18.98 -1.19 -6.46
N ILE A 369 -19.60 -2.00 -5.60
CA ILE A 369 -18.88 -3.01 -4.79
C ILE A 369 -18.22 -4.05 -5.70
N THR A 370 -18.89 -4.46 -6.77
CA THR A 370 -18.33 -5.42 -7.75
C THR A 370 -17.14 -4.81 -8.50
N SER A 371 -17.26 -3.57 -8.97
CA SER A 371 -16.15 -2.82 -9.57
C SER A 371 -14.98 -2.67 -8.60
N SER A 372 -15.24 -2.31 -7.34
CA SER A 372 -14.23 -2.21 -6.28
C SER A 372 -13.52 -3.55 -6.03
N PHE A 373 -14.28 -4.65 -5.97
CA PHE A 373 -13.74 -5.99 -5.84
C PHE A 373 -12.85 -6.35 -7.04
N TYR A 374 -13.32 -6.14 -8.26
CA TYR A 374 -12.54 -6.39 -9.48
C TYR A 374 -11.23 -5.59 -9.51
N LEU A 375 -11.29 -4.29 -9.19
CA LEU A 375 -10.15 -3.39 -9.15
C LEU A 375 -9.16 -3.68 -8.01
N SER A 376 -9.61 -4.40 -6.97
CA SER A 376 -8.76 -4.74 -5.82
C SER A 376 -7.75 -5.84 -6.13
N TYR A 377 -7.91 -6.56 -7.24
CA TYR A 377 -7.01 -7.64 -7.66
C TYR A 377 -6.25 -7.31 -8.95
N PRO A 378 -5.07 -7.94 -9.19
CA PRO A 378 -4.42 -7.87 -10.47
C PRO A 378 -5.28 -8.51 -11.54
N ARG A 379 -5.21 -7.93 -12.73
CA ARG A 379 -5.98 -8.35 -13.90
C ARG A 379 -5.19 -8.10 -15.17
N GLU A 380 -5.59 -8.80 -16.20
CA GLU A 380 -5.15 -8.61 -17.56
C GLU A 380 -6.43 -8.53 -18.38
N ASP A 381 -6.76 -7.30 -18.79
CA ASP A 381 -7.93 -6.99 -19.60
C ASP A 381 -7.57 -5.91 -20.63
N ASP A 382 -8.54 -5.53 -21.46
CA ASP A 382 -8.35 -4.57 -22.57
C ASP A 382 -7.94 -3.16 -22.11
N TYR A 383 -8.00 -2.86 -20.80
CA TYR A 383 -7.68 -1.55 -20.24
C TYR A 383 -6.37 -1.57 -19.44
N GLU A 384 -6.06 -2.68 -18.79
CA GLU A 384 -4.84 -2.81 -17.98
C GLU A 384 -4.27 -4.23 -17.98
N THR A 385 -3.01 -4.32 -18.41
CA THR A 385 -2.14 -5.47 -18.19
C THR A 385 -1.35 -5.27 -16.91
N SER A 386 -1.76 -5.93 -15.82
CA SER A 386 -1.04 -5.82 -14.55
C SER A 386 0.33 -6.50 -14.63
N ASN A 387 1.38 -5.77 -14.28
CA ASN A 387 2.76 -6.29 -14.19
C ASN A 387 3.06 -6.98 -12.84
N LEU A 388 2.03 -7.26 -12.04
CA LEU A 388 2.14 -7.91 -10.73
C LEU A 388 2.24 -9.42 -10.92
N PHE A 389 3.41 -9.87 -11.34
CA PHE A 389 3.69 -11.29 -11.48
C PHE A 389 3.81 -11.95 -10.11
N ASN A 390 3.36 -13.19 -10.02
CA ASN A 390 3.42 -13.99 -8.80
C ASN A 390 4.45 -15.10 -8.94
N LEU A 391 4.94 -15.56 -7.80
CA LEU A 391 5.95 -16.62 -7.75
C LEU A 391 5.36 -17.93 -8.30
N THR A 392 6.04 -18.51 -9.29
CA THR A 392 5.62 -19.75 -9.94
C THR A 392 6.44 -20.96 -9.47
N LYS A 393 5.98 -22.18 -9.80
CA LYS A 393 6.78 -23.39 -9.59
C LYS A 393 8.10 -23.34 -10.38
N ALA A 394 8.06 -22.78 -11.60
CA ALA A 394 9.24 -22.63 -12.44
C ALA A 394 10.30 -21.74 -11.77
N ASP A 395 9.89 -20.67 -11.09
CA ASP A 395 10.84 -19.81 -10.34
C ASP A 395 11.50 -20.56 -9.18
N VAL A 396 10.79 -21.48 -8.53
CA VAL A 396 11.33 -22.35 -7.47
C VAL A 396 12.32 -23.37 -8.02
N GLU A 397 12.01 -23.97 -9.17
CA GLU A 397 12.88 -24.93 -9.84
C GLU A 397 14.13 -24.25 -10.40
N THR A 398 13.99 -23.05 -10.97
CA THR A 398 15.09 -22.23 -11.47
C THR A 398 16.14 -21.98 -10.40
N VAL A 399 15.74 -21.46 -9.22
CA VAL A 399 16.72 -21.15 -8.16
C VAL A 399 17.38 -22.39 -7.58
N LYS A 400 16.65 -23.52 -7.50
CA LYS A 400 17.23 -24.81 -7.09
C LYS A 400 18.25 -25.33 -8.10
N TRP A 401 17.93 -25.22 -9.38
CA TRP A 401 18.83 -25.66 -10.45
C TRP A 401 20.13 -24.85 -10.45
N ILE A 402 20.02 -23.52 -10.35
CA ILE A 402 21.19 -22.62 -10.28
C ILE A 402 22.08 -22.97 -9.09
N GLU A 403 21.48 -23.21 -7.91
CA GLU A 403 22.23 -23.55 -6.70
C GLU A 403 22.98 -24.89 -6.86
N ASN A 404 22.34 -25.89 -7.47
CA ASN A 404 22.94 -27.18 -7.74
C ASN A 404 24.05 -27.10 -8.81
N ASP A 405 23.83 -26.34 -9.89
CA ASP A 405 24.81 -26.15 -10.97
C ASP A 405 26.04 -25.36 -10.50
N ALA A 406 25.86 -24.45 -9.55
CA ALA A 406 26.98 -23.71 -8.96
C ALA A 406 27.89 -24.59 -8.09
N GLN A 407 27.42 -25.74 -7.60
CA GLN A 407 28.18 -26.68 -6.75
C GLN A 407 28.89 -25.99 -5.56
N GLY A 408 28.23 -25.00 -4.96
CA GLY A 408 28.78 -24.22 -3.83
C GLY A 408 29.73 -23.07 -4.21
N ASN A 409 30.06 -22.88 -5.50
CA ASN A 409 30.87 -21.77 -5.96
C ASN A 409 30.18 -20.40 -5.76
N ASN A 410 30.98 -19.32 -5.77
CA ASN A 410 30.44 -17.96 -5.73
C ASN A 410 29.85 -17.59 -7.10
N PHE A 411 28.58 -17.16 -7.12
CA PHE A 411 27.91 -16.70 -8.34
C PHE A 411 26.99 -15.52 -8.08
N ILE A 412 26.64 -14.80 -9.16
CA ILE A 412 25.54 -13.82 -9.17
C ILE A 412 24.43 -14.25 -10.14
N VAL A 413 23.23 -13.74 -9.93
CA VAL A 413 22.09 -13.96 -10.82
C VAL A 413 21.44 -12.63 -11.20
N LEU A 414 21.38 -12.36 -12.50
CA LEU A 414 20.61 -11.30 -13.12
C LEU A 414 19.24 -11.85 -13.50
N SER A 415 18.23 -11.52 -12.71
CA SER A 415 16.85 -11.97 -12.85
C SER A 415 15.82 -10.91 -12.49
N ASN A 416 14.58 -11.18 -12.82
CA ASN A 416 13.47 -10.36 -12.35
C ASN A 416 13.18 -10.55 -10.84
N GLN A 417 12.19 -9.82 -10.35
CA GLN A 417 11.82 -9.80 -8.93
C GLN A 417 11.35 -11.17 -8.42
N GLN A 418 10.58 -11.94 -9.20
CA GLN A 418 9.96 -13.19 -8.75
C GLN A 418 10.98 -14.31 -8.55
N VAL A 419 11.97 -14.40 -9.44
CA VAL A 419 13.10 -15.34 -9.28
C VAL A 419 13.93 -14.98 -8.04
N SER A 420 14.18 -13.70 -7.80
CA SER A 420 14.88 -13.23 -6.60
C SER A 420 14.08 -13.50 -5.31
N ALA A 421 12.75 -13.30 -5.33
CA ALA A 421 11.87 -13.68 -4.22
C ALA A 421 11.93 -15.18 -3.92
N SER A 422 11.97 -16.01 -4.97
CA SER A 422 12.12 -17.46 -4.85
C SER A 422 13.44 -17.85 -4.17
N ALA A 423 14.54 -17.18 -4.54
CA ALA A 423 15.85 -17.40 -3.91
C ALA A 423 15.83 -17.04 -2.42
N ILE A 424 15.26 -15.87 -2.05
CA ILE A 424 15.09 -15.45 -0.66
C ILE A 424 14.20 -16.44 0.11
N LYS A 425 13.10 -16.89 -0.49
CA LYS A 425 12.20 -17.85 0.14
C LYS A 425 12.87 -19.19 0.43
N LYS A 426 13.74 -19.67 -0.49
CA LYS A 426 14.41 -20.97 -0.39
C LYS A 426 15.68 -20.95 0.43
N PHE A 427 16.47 -19.90 0.29
CA PHE A 427 17.82 -19.84 0.84
C PHE A 427 17.99 -18.71 1.87
N SER A 428 16.93 -17.95 2.17
CA SER A 428 16.99 -16.75 3.01
C SER A 428 18.05 -15.76 2.49
N PHE A 429 18.61 -14.96 3.38
CA PHE A 429 19.66 -13.98 3.10
C PHE A 429 21.05 -14.65 3.01
N LYS A 430 21.17 -15.74 2.24
CA LYS A 430 22.34 -16.63 2.20
C LYS A 430 23.68 -15.91 1.96
N LYS A 431 23.71 -14.95 1.03
CA LYS A 431 24.97 -14.39 0.53
C LYS A 431 24.84 -12.96 0.03
N TYR A 432 25.90 -12.18 0.27
CA TYR A 432 26.05 -10.82 -0.23
C TYR A 432 27.44 -10.60 -0.81
N PHE A 433 27.52 -9.79 -1.86
CA PHE A 433 28.76 -9.29 -2.44
C PHE A 433 28.70 -7.77 -2.42
N ASP A 434 29.62 -7.12 -1.70
CA ASP A 434 29.61 -5.65 -1.53
C ASP A 434 28.26 -5.11 -1.06
N LYS A 435 27.71 -5.72 0.01
CA LYS A 435 26.38 -5.43 0.59
C LYS A 435 25.19 -5.65 -0.36
N GLN A 436 25.41 -6.25 -1.54
CA GLN A 436 24.36 -6.58 -2.51
C GLN A 436 24.02 -8.06 -2.46
N PHE A 437 22.73 -8.38 -2.38
CA PHE A 437 22.27 -9.76 -2.47
C PHE A 437 22.68 -10.36 -3.82
N TYR A 438 23.09 -11.63 -3.83
CA TYR A 438 23.64 -12.30 -5.02
C TYR A 438 22.62 -12.51 -6.16
N TYR A 439 21.33 -12.29 -5.92
CA TYR A 439 20.31 -12.13 -6.95
C TYR A 439 19.94 -10.65 -7.11
N SER A 440 19.67 -10.20 -8.33
CA SER A 440 19.22 -8.83 -8.58
C SER A 440 17.88 -8.53 -7.93
N ILE A 441 17.87 -7.54 -7.04
CA ILE A 441 16.67 -7.01 -6.37
C ILE A 441 16.35 -5.64 -6.97
N PRO A 442 15.08 -5.34 -7.29
CA PRO A 442 14.65 -4.12 -7.98
C PRO A 442 14.99 -2.79 -7.28
N THR A 443 15.41 -2.83 -6.01
CA THR A 443 15.75 -1.66 -5.20
C THR A 443 17.27 -1.49 -5.13
N SER A 444 17.77 -0.41 -5.75
CA SER A 444 19.16 0.12 -5.67
C SER A 444 20.32 -0.84 -5.97
N SER A 445 20.05 -2.09 -6.37
CA SER A 445 21.09 -3.05 -6.71
C SER A 445 21.67 -2.79 -8.09
N TYR A 446 22.99 -2.66 -8.18
CA TYR A 446 23.67 -2.58 -9.48
C TYR A 446 23.39 -3.83 -10.33
N LEU A 447 23.14 -4.98 -9.71
CA LEU A 447 22.77 -6.20 -10.43
C LEU A 447 21.45 -6.03 -11.16
N TYR A 448 20.47 -5.37 -10.57
CA TYR A 448 19.20 -5.12 -11.24
C TYR A 448 19.34 -4.15 -12.41
N GLN A 449 20.22 -3.15 -12.30
CA GLN A 449 20.54 -2.28 -13.43
C GLN A 449 21.16 -3.07 -14.60
N TYR A 450 22.06 -4.02 -14.32
CA TYR A 450 22.59 -4.91 -15.36
C TYR A 450 21.53 -5.85 -15.93
N TYR A 451 20.63 -6.37 -15.09
CA TYR A 451 19.48 -7.13 -15.57
C TYR A 451 18.63 -6.29 -16.55
N LEU A 452 18.32 -5.03 -16.20
CA LEU A 452 17.58 -4.13 -17.07
C LEU A 452 18.31 -3.87 -18.40
N LYS A 453 19.63 -3.71 -18.40
CA LYS A 453 20.42 -3.58 -19.64
C LYS A 453 20.32 -4.84 -20.51
N MET A 454 20.38 -6.02 -19.90
CA MET A 454 20.26 -7.30 -20.61
C MET A 454 18.89 -7.47 -21.28
N VAL A 455 17.81 -6.98 -20.66
CA VAL A 455 16.44 -7.18 -21.17
C VAL A 455 15.90 -6.02 -22.01
N ASN A 456 16.34 -4.78 -21.77
CA ASN A 456 15.85 -3.61 -22.49
C ASN A 456 16.74 -3.22 -23.68
N ASP A 457 18.06 -3.30 -23.52
CA ASP A 457 19.01 -2.90 -24.56
C ASP A 457 19.34 -4.10 -25.45
N SER A 458 20.10 -5.05 -24.90
CA SER A 458 20.47 -6.33 -25.55
C SER A 458 21.21 -7.25 -24.56
N PRO A 459 21.07 -8.58 -24.65
CA PRO A 459 21.71 -9.53 -23.73
C PRO A 459 23.19 -9.78 -24.11
N LYS A 460 24.02 -8.73 -24.00
CA LYS A 460 25.45 -8.78 -24.27
C LYS A 460 26.23 -9.43 -23.12
N LYS A 461 27.15 -10.35 -23.46
CA LYS A 461 28.09 -10.99 -22.50
C LYS A 461 28.85 -9.96 -21.65
N GLU A 462 29.15 -8.80 -22.22
CA GLU A 462 29.84 -7.71 -21.54
C GLU A 462 29.13 -7.24 -20.26
N TYR A 463 27.79 -7.13 -20.28
CA TYR A 463 27.02 -6.61 -19.14
C TYR A 463 27.11 -7.54 -17.94
N ILE A 464 26.93 -8.86 -18.15
CA ILE A 464 27.05 -9.82 -17.06
C ILE A 464 28.50 -9.98 -16.60
N ILE A 465 29.49 -9.92 -17.49
CA ILE A 465 30.91 -9.92 -17.10
C ILE A 465 31.24 -8.72 -16.21
N LYS A 466 30.76 -7.50 -16.54
CA LYS A 466 30.96 -6.32 -15.69
C LYS A 466 30.31 -6.49 -14.32
N ALA A 467 29.12 -7.07 -14.26
CA ALA A 467 28.46 -7.41 -12.99
C ALA A 467 29.28 -8.43 -12.19
N MET A 468 29.78 -9.49 -12.83
CA MET A 468 30.59 -10.55 -12.20
C MET A 468 31.92 -10.01 -11.67
N LYS A 469 32.61 -9.17 -12.44
CA LYS A 469 33.85 -8.51 -12.02
C LYS A 469 33.61 -7.62 -10.80
N LYS A 470 32.53 -6.83 -10.81
CA LYS A 470 32.16 -5.98 -9.66
C LYS A 470 31.85 -6.80 -8.40
N ALA A 471 31.18 -7.95 -8.55
CA ALA A 471 30.91 -8.87 -7.45
C ALA A 471 32.10 -9.78 -7.08
N LYS A 472 33.19 -9.74 -7.86
CA LYS A 472 34.37 -10.62 -7.75
C LYS A 472 34.03 -12.11 -7.80
N VAL A 473 33.13 -12.49 -8.72
CA VAL A 473 32.71 -13.89 -8.93
C VAL A 473 33.11 -14.41 -10.31
N LYS A 474 33.35 -15.71 -10.41
CA LYS A 474 33.71 -16.37 -11.68
C LYS A 474 32.50 -16.89 -12.46
N GLN A 475 31.33 -17.00 -11.82
CA GLN A 475 30.11 -17.54 -12.42
C GLN A 475 28.96 -16.54 -12.32
N GLY A 476 28.22 -16.39 -13.40
CA GLY A 476 27.06 -15.51 -13.48
C GLY A 476 25.94 -16.18 -14.24
N TYR A 477 24.71 -15.95 -13.80
CA TYR A 477 23.52 -16.44 -14.49
C TYR A 477 22.63 -15.28 -14.91
N PHE A 478 22.03 -15.40 -16.08
CA PHE A 478 20.95 -14.52 -16.54
C PHE A 478 19.69 -15.35 -16.70
N VAL A 479 18.59 -14.90 -16.09
CA VAL A 479 17.30 -15.59 -16.12
C VAL A 479 16.27 -14.69 -16.78
N ILE A 480 15.54 -15.23 -17.75
CA ILE A 480 14.43 -14.54 -18.41
C ILE A 480 13.17 -15.40 -18.35
N ASN A 481 12.05 -14.76 -18.03
CA ASN A 481 10.73 -15.40 -17.92
C ASN A 481 9.89 -15.17 -19.19
N ASN A 482 9.02 -16.12 -19.52
CA ASN A 482 8.22 -16.12 -20.75
C ASN A 482 7.24 -14.95 -20.89
N TYR A 483 6.84 -14.35 -19.77
CA TYR A 483 5.97 -13.16 -19.74
C TYR A 483 6.72 -11.85 -19.96
N TRP A 484 8.05 -11.87 -20.07
CA TRP A 484 8.79 -10.65 -20.34
C TRP A 484 8.57 -10.17 -21.77
N TRP A 485 8.40 -8.87 -21.96
CA TRP A 485 8.26 -8.27 -23.28
C TRP A 485 9.50 -8.64 -24.14
N ARG A 486 9.28 -9.06 -25.39
CA ARG A 486 10.34 -9.58 -26.31
C ARG A 486 11.07 -10.84 -25.84
N PHE A 487 10.46 -11.67 -24.97
CA PHE A 487 11.05 -12.93 -24.49
C PHE A 487 11.75 -13.75 -25.59
N LYS A 488 11.08 -14.04 -26.71
CA LYS A 488 11.65 -14.84 -27.82
C LYS A 488 12.95 -14.24 -28.36
N LYS A 489 12.96 -12.93 -28.65
CA LYS A 489 14.14 -12.22 -29.17
C LYS A 489 15.28 -12.21 -28.15
N ILE A 490 14.97 -11.94 -26.88
CA ILE A 490 15.98 -11.95 -25.80
C ILE A 490 16.61 -13.35 -25.67
N VAL A 491 15.80 -14.41 -25.73
CA VAL A 491 16.29 -15.79 -25.65
C VAL A 491 17.21 -16.13 -26.81
N GLU A 492 16.83 -15.79 -28.04
CA GLU A 492 17.65 -16.02 -29.24
C GLU A 492 18.99 -15.28 -29.18
N GLU A 493 18.98 -14.02 -28.76
CA GLU A 493 20.19 -13.20 -28.63
C GLU A 493 21.10 -13.69 -27.48
N ALA A 494 20.52 -14.05 -26.32
CA ALA A 494 21.28 -14.54 -25.18
C ALA A 494 21.93 -15.90 -25.44
N LYS A 495 21.28 -16.79 -26.21
CA LYS A 495 21.85 -18.08 -26.65
C LYS A 495 23.16 -17.92 -27.43
N LYS A 496 23.31 -16.81 -28.17
CA LYS A 496 24.53 -16.54 -28.97
C LYS A 496 25.74 -16.18 -28.11
N THR A 497 25.51 -15.72 -26.87
CA THR A 497 26.57 -15.15 -26.03
C THR A 497 26.86 -15.97 -24.76
N ALA A 498 25.90 -16.79 -24.32
CA ALA A 498 26.03 -17.64 -23.14
C ALA A 498 26.92 -18.86 -23.38
N ASP A 499 27.56 -19.36 -22.33
CA ASP A 499 28.40 -20.57 -22.41
C ASP A 499 27.53 -21.84 -22.38
N SER A 500 26.37 -21.78 -21.73
CA SER A 500 25.33 -22.82 -21.80
C SER A 500 23.97 -22.24 -21.38
N TYR A 501 22.89 -22.97 -21.66
CA TYR A 501 21.56 -22.58 -21.23
C TYR A 501 20.71 -23.77 -20.77
N LYS A 502 19.72 -23.50 -19.93
CA LYS A 502 18.73 -24.47 -19.44
C LYS A 502 17.33 -23.89 -19.51
N ILE A 503 16.36 -24.72 -19.89
CA ILE A 503 14.94 -24.37 -19.91
C ILE A 503 14.25 -25.07 -18.74
N ILE A 504 13.42 -24.33 -17.99
CA ILE A 504 12.68 -24.81 -16.81
C ILE A 504 11.18 -24.56 -17.00
N GLY A 505 10.37 -25.50 -16.53
CA GLY A 505 8.92 -25.41 -16.44
C GLY A 505 8.23 -25.10 -17.77
N PRO A 506 7.90 -26.12 -18.58
CA PRO A 506 7.68 -26.04 -20.05
C PRO A 506 8.00 -24.68 -20.73
N GLY A 507 9.24 -24.21 -20.69
CA GLY A 507 9.63 -22.96 -21.36
C GLY A 507 9.29 -21.67 -20.62
N LYS A 508 8.81 -21.74 -19.38
CA LYS A 508 8.46 -20.56 -18.57
C LYS A 508 9.69 -19.75 -18.20
N ASN A 509 10.79 -20.40 -17.85
CA ASN A 509 12.04 -19.74 -17.47
C ASN A 509 13.20 -20.29 -18.29
N VAL A 510 14.06 -19.40 -18.80
CA VAL A 510 15.31 -19.77 -19.49
C VAL A 510 16.47 -19.19 -18.70
N ILE A 511 17.45 -20.03 -18.40
CA ILE A 511 18.63 -19.72 -17.62
C ILE A 511 19.84 -19.77 -18.56
N PHE A 512 20.65 -18.73 -18.56
CA PHE A 512 21.87 -18.60 -19.33
C PHE A 512 23.05 -18.53 -18.37
N LYS A 513 24.04 -19.40 -18.56
CA LYS A 513 25.25 -19.48 -17.72
C LYS A 513 26.42 -18.78 -18.42
N TYR A 514 27.17 -18.02 -17.63
CA TYR A 514 28.37 -17.31 -18.04
C TYR A 514 29.50 -17.56 -17.04
N SER A 515 30.70 -17.82 -17.54
CA SER A 515 31.88 -18.19 -16.76
C SER A 515 33.09 -17.34 -17.16
N LEU A 516 33.93 -17.01 -16.16
CA LEU A 516 35.20 -16.32 -16.35
C LEU A 516 36.38 -17.25 -16.05
N ASN A 517 37.29 -17.42 -17.00
CA ASN A 517 38.49 -18.24 -16.83
C ASN A 517 39.47 -17.63 -15.80
N LYS A 518 39.57 -16.30 -15.70
CA LYS A 518 40.36 -15.57 -14.68
C LYS A 518 39.62 -14.31 -14.22
N LEU A 519 39.69 -14.01 -12.91
CA LEU A 519 39.36 -12.69 -12.37
C LEU A 519 40.59 -11.81 -12.59
N SER A 520 40.52 -10.83 -13.49
CA SER A 520 41.58 -9.82 -13.63
C SER A 520 41.68 -9.04 -12.32
N LYS A 521 42.90 -8.91 -11.77
CA LYS A 521 43.22 -8.25 -10.49
C LYS A 521 42.59 -6.86 -10.37
#